data_AF-A0A2V4C580-F1
#
_entry.id   AF-A0A2V4C580-F1
#
_cell.length_a   1.000
_cell.length_b   1.000
_cell.length_c   1.000
_cell.angle_alpha   90.00
_cell.angle_beta   90.00
_cell.angle_gamma   90.00
#
_symmetry.space_group_name_H-M   'P 1'
#
loop_
_entity.id
_entity.type
_entity.pdbx_description
1 polymer ?
#
loop_
_entity_poly.entity_id
_entity_poly.type
_entity_poly.pdbx_seq_one_letter_code
_entity_poly.pdbx_strand_id
1 'polypeptide(L)'
;MIEVKIFFEELKGVIYEELLKANSSVIIAVAWINFKEYYTLFDELLNKNIKLSIICSDNKQNKSHLDEIDKLKTKGANIRLLKMPSLRNHMHNKFVVIDNIHIINGSFNWSPNAEKSFENLMVIKNDKISAKKINDEFNQLLSIETQTIKDLHKKNKCKEKGCNGQLFNILVFSERASKYFETYGDIMSVCNECIEYNLIVDCVSNTQLEMLLNELGSATDDYEYEMFDKYISELLLEYQNNDVLIHAIGRVNTILDGRDDEWTNTIVLWKNKFVGDKIPNEFENEAFGVYYDN
;
A
#
# COMPACT_ATOMS: atom_id res chain seq x y z
N MET A 1 24.87 1.84 23.65
CA MET A 1 25.51 1.29 22.43
C MET A 1 24.48 0.44 21.72
N ILE A 2 24.41 0.52 20.40
CA ILE A 2 23.51 -0.32 19.59
C ILE A 2 24.07 -1.75 19.59
N GLU A 3 23.22 -2.74 19.84
CA GLU A 3 23.57 -4.17 19.81
C GLU A 3 22.70 -4.87 18.76
N VAL A 4 23.31 -5.69 17.90
CA VAL A 4 22.59 -6.44 16.86
C VAL A 4 22.87 -7.93 17.04
N LYS A 5 21.79 -8.73 17.07
CA LYS A 5 21.85 -10.20 17.10
C LYS A 5 20.99 -10.76 15.98
N ILE A 6 21.46 -11.82 15.34
CA ILE A 6 20.76 -12.50 14.25
C ILE A 6 20.53 -13.95 14.68
N PHE A 7 19.32 -14.44 14.43
CA PHE A 7 18.86 -15.77 14.78
C PHE A 7 18.28 -16.46 13.54
N PHE A 8 18.51 -17.77 13.44
CA PHE A 8 18.01 -18.64 12.38
C PHE A 8 17.23 -19.85 12.93
N GLU A 9 17.21 -20.01 14.25
CA GLU A 9 16.55 -21.10 14.98
C GLU A 9 15.83 -20.54 16.20
N GLU A 10 14.84 -21.27 16.73
CA GLU A 10 14.06 -20.88 17.92
C GLU A 10 13.46 -19.47 17.84
N LEU A 11 13.10 -19.02 16.62
CA LEU A 11 12.70 -17.64 16.34
C LEU A 11 11.51 -17.17 17.18
N LYS A 12 10.54 -18.07 17.41
CA LYS A 12 9.41 -17.82 18.31
C LYS A 12 9.87 -17.63 19.75
N GLY A 13 10.81 -18.44 20.24
CA GLY A 13 11.38 -18.29 21.58
C GLY A 13 12.03 -16.92 21.75
N VAL A 14 12.82 -16.48 20.76
CA VAL A 14 13.44 -15.15 20.75
C VAL A 14 12.39 -14.03 20.77
N ILE A 15 11.31 -14.14 20.00
CA ILE A 15 10.19 -13.19 20.03
C ILE A 15 9.58 -13.13 21.44
N TYR A 16 9.27 -14.27 22.06
CA TYR A 16 8.72 -14.32 23.41
C TYR A 16 9.65 -13.63 24.42
N GLU A 17 10.93 -13.99 24.42
CA GLU A 17 11.90 -13.42 25.35
C GLU A 17 12.05 -11.91 25.21
N GLU A 18 12.09 -11.39 23.99
CA GLU A 18 12.27 -9.95 23.75
C GLU A 18 10.99 -9.16 24.04
N LEU A 19 9.81 -9.66 23.65
CA LEU A 19 8.54 -8.98 23.94
C LEU A 19 8.25 -8.91 25.44
N LEU A 20 8.54 -9.97 26.20
CA LEU A 20 8.30 -9.98 27.65
C LEU A 20 9.15 -8.99 28.45
N LYS A 21 10.20 -8.42 27.83
CA LYS A 21 11.05 -7.36 28.40
C LYS A 21 10.47 -5.94 28.22
N ALA A 22 9.36 -5.80 27.49
CA ALA A 22 8.72 -4.51 27.25
C ALA A 22 8.23 -3.84 28.54
N ASN A 23 8.37 -2.51 28.62
CA ASN A 23 8.01 -1.72 29.80
C ASN A 23 6.87 -0.71 29.53
N SER A 24 6.63 -0.34 28.27
CA SER A 24 5.69 0.73 27.93
C SER A 24 4.84 0.45 26.70
N SER A 25 5.42 -0.05 25.61
CA SER A 25 4.70 -0.23 24.34
C SER A 25 5.34 -1.27 23.45
N VAL A 26 4.49 -1.98 22.72
CA VAL A 26 4.88 -2.93 21.67
C VAL A 26 4.01 -2.65 20.44
N ILE A 27 4.65 -2.36 19.31
CA ILE A 27 3.99 -2.33 18.01
C ILE A 27 4.46 -3.53 17.17
N ILE A 28 3.55 -4.18 16.45
CA ILE A 28 3.82 -5.38 15.66
C ILE A 28 3.17 -5.20 14.29
N ALA A 29 3.94 -5.30 13.21
CA ALA A 29 3.41 -5.47 11.86
C ALA A 29 3.90 -6.81 11.31
N VAL A 30 2.97 -7.75 11.10
CA VAL A 30 3.29 -9.08 10.57
C VAL A 30 2.22 -9.55 9.58
N ALA A 31 2.64 -10.07 8.43
CA ALA A 31 1.72 -10.51 7.38
C ALA A 31 0.75 -11.61 7.87
N TRP A 32 1.28 -12.69 8.44
CA TRP A 32 0.52 -13.82 8.98
C TRP A 32 0.83 -14.05 10.45
N ILE A 33 -0.23 -14.22 11.25
CA ILE A 33 -0.14 -14.43 12.68
C ILE A 33 -1.22 -15.39 13.20
N ASN A 34 -0.78 -16.40 13.93
CA ASN A 34 -1.66 -17.31 14.66
C ASN A 34 -1.96 -16.74 16.05
N PHE A 35 -3.04 -15.97 16.17
CA PHE A 35 -3.38 -15.31 17.45
C PHE A 35 -3.67 -16.30 18.58
N LYS A 36 -4.10 -17.53 18.28
CA LYS A 36 -4.29 -18.57 19.31
C LYS A 36 -3.00 -18.98 19.98
N GLU A 37 -1.92 -19.05 19.20
CA GLU A 37 -0.61 -19.46 19.66
C GLU A 37 0.10 -18.37 20.46
N TYR A 38 -0.02 -17.11 20.02
CA TYR A 38 0.57 -15.95 20.69
C TYR A 38 -0.37 -15.33 21.75
N TYR A 39 -1.56 -15.90 21.98
CA TYR A 39 -2.58 -15.32 22.88
C TYR A 39 -2.04 -15.05 24.28
N THR A 40 -1.39 -16.04 24.89
CA THR A 40 -0.84 -15.92 26.25
C THR A 40 0.21 -14.83 26.34
N LEU A 41 1.07 -14.68 25.33
CA LEU A 41 2.08 -13.62 25.28
C LEU A 41 1.41 -12.25 25.26
N PHE A 42 0.44 -12.05 24.37
CA PHE A 42 -0.27 -10.78 24.26
C PHE A 42 -1.08 -10.45 25.50
N ASP A 43 -1.71 -11.46 26.10
CA ASP A 43 -2.44 -11.30 27.35
C ASP A 43 -1.51 -10.86 28.50
N GLU A 44 -0.33 -11.47 28.59
CA GLU A 44 0.67 -11.09 29.60
C GLU A 44 1.15 -9.64 29.42
N LEU A 45 1.39 -9.21 28.18
CA LEU A 45 1.75 -7.81 27.90
C LEU A 45 0.64 -6.83 28.33
N LEU A 46 -0.62 -7.14 28.00
CA LEU A 46 -1.76 -6.30 28.37
C LEU A 46 -1.94 -6.24 29.90
N ASN A 47 -1.77 -7.37 30.60
CA ASN A 47 -1.84 -7.44 32.06
C ASN A 47 -0.71 -6.63 32.73
N LYS A 48 0.44 -6.47 32.06
CA LYS A 48 1.54 -5.55 32.46
C LYS A 48 1.26 -4.09 32.09
N ASN A 49 0.08 -3.75 31.59
CA ASN A 49 -0.31 -2.43 31.08
C ASN A 49 0.57 -1.93 29.91
N ILE A 50 1.15 -2.85 29.13
CA ILE A 50 1.91 -2.50 27.92
C ILE A 50 0.93 -2.11 26.82
N LYS A 51 1.17 -0.96 26.18
CA LYS A 51 0.39 -0.52 25.03
C LYS A 51 0.70 -1.43 23.84
N LEU A 52 -0.22 -2.32 23.50
CA LEU A 52 -0.06 -3.28 22.41
C LEU A 52 -0.84 -2.82 21.17
N SER A 53 -0.13 -2.60 20.06
CA SER A 53 -0.75 -2.35 18.75
C SER A 53 -0.25 -3.36 17.73
N ILE A 54 -1.16 -3.99 17.00
CA ILE A 54 -0.84 -5.04 16.03
C ILE A 54 -1.53 -4.73 14.71
N ILE A 55 -0.77 -4.83 13.63
CA ILE A 55 -1.24 -4.77 12.25
C ILE A 55 -0.90 -6.10 11.60
N CYS A 56 -1.91 -6.74 10.99
CA CYS A 56 -1.69 -7.94 10.19
C CYS A 56 -2.52 -7.91 8.91
N SER A 57 -2.22 -8.79 7.95
CA SER A 57 -2.99 -8.83 6.70
C SER A 57 -4.42 -9.33 6.92
N ASP A 58 -5.40 -8.76 6.21
CA ASP A 58 -6.80 -9.21 6.25
C ASP A 58 -7.03 -10.46 5.37
N ASN A 59 -6.41 -11.58 5.74
CA ASN A 59 -6.51 -12.85 5.03
C ASN A 59 -7.29 -13.91 5.82
N LYS A 60 -7.63 -15.02 5.15
CA LYS A 60 -8.43 -16.12 5.74
C LYS A 60 -7.76 -16.72 6.99
N GLN A 61 -6.43 -16.83 6.98
CA GLN A 61 -5.65 -17.41 8.08
C GLN A 61 -5.77 -16.53 9.33
N ASN A 62 -5.52 -15.23 9.23
CA ASN A 62 -5.65 -14.31 10.36
C ASN A 62 -7.12 -14.17 10.82
N LYS A 63 -8.08 -14.11 9.87
CA LYS A 63 -9.53 -14.10 10.16
C LYS A 63 -10.03 -15.37 10.83
N SER A 64 -9.32 -16.49 10.73
CA SER A 64 -9.68 -17.70 11.46
C SER A 64 -9.51 -17.58 12.97
N HIS A 65 -8.90 -16.50 13.45
CA HIS A 65 -8.67 -16.19 14.87
C HIS A 65 -9.42 -14.94 15.37
N LEU A 66 -10.57 -14.60 14.77
CA LEU A 66 -11.35 -13.41 15.17
C LEU A 66 -11.76 -13.45 16.65
N ASP A 67 -12.09 -14.63 17.19
CA ASP A 67 -12.44 -14.78 18.60
C ASP A 67 -11.29 -14.38 19.54
N GLU A 68 -10.06 -14.79 19.25
CA GLU A 68 -8.87 -14.38 20.01
C GLU A 68 -8.57 -12.90 19.84
N ILE A 69 -8.69 -12.38 18.61
CA ILE A 69 -8.49 -10.96 18.31
C ILE A 69 -9.47 -10.11 19.12
N ASP A 70 -10.75 -10.47 19.16
CA ASP A 70 -11.78 -9.70 19.86
C ASP A 70 -11.61 -9.78 21.39
N LYS A 71 -11.18 -10.93 21.93
CA LYS A 71 -10.78 -11.05 23.35
C LYS A 71 -9.59 -10.14 23.69
N LEU A 72 -8.58 -10.06 22.82
CA LEU A 72 -7.44 -9.16 23.05
C LEU A 72 -7.84 -7.68 22.93
N LYS A 73 -8.71 -7.34 21.97
CA LYS A 73 -9.26 -5.97 21.83
C LYS A 73 -10.05 -5.53 23.04
N THR A 74 -10.89 -6.41 23.60
CA THR A 74 -11.66 -6.10 24.83
C THR A 74 -10.75 -5.88 26.05
N LYS A 75 -9.56 -6.48 26.06
CA LYS A 75 -8.49 -6.23 27.05
C LYS A 75 -7.62 -5.00 26.76
N GLY A 76 -7.89 -4.27 25.66
CA GLY A 76 -7.22 -3.00 25.34
C GLY A 76 -6.16 -3.07 24.24
N ALA A 77 -5.97 -4.21 23.57
CA ALA A 77 -5.09 -4.27 22.40
C ALA A 77 -5.68 -3.50 21.20
N ASN A 78 -4.85 -2.74 20.50
CA ASN A 78 -5.23 -2.10 19.25
C ASN A 78 -4.83 -2.98 18.06
N ILE A 79 -5.74 -3.86 17.63
CA ILE A 79 -5.47 -4.80 16.52
C ILE A 79 -6.19 -4.33 15.25
N ARG A 80 -5.49 -4.30 14.12
CA ARG A 80 -6.00 -3.96 12.79
C ARG A 80 -5.64 -5.03 11.76
N LEU A 81 -6.63 -5.43 10.97
CA LEU A 81 -6.46 -6.32 9.84
C LEU A 81 -6.47 -5.45 8.58
N LEU A 82 -5.29 -5.25 7.98
CA LEU A 82 -5.14 -4.46 6.79
C LEU A 82 -5.65 -5.23 5.58
N LYS A 83 -6.77 -4.77 5.06
CA LYS A 83 -7.27 -5.24 3.77
C LYS A 83 -6.44 -4.64 2.66
N MET A 84 -5.65 -5.51 2.02
CA MET A 84 -5.06 -5.16 0.75
C MET A 84 -6.15 -5.16 -0.32
N PRO A 85 -6.09 -4.22 -1.28
CA PRO A 85 -7.17 -4.07 -2.26
C PRO A 85 -7.26 -5.21 -3.26
N SER A 86 -6.11 -5.79 -3.63
CA SER A 86 -6.02 -7.04 -4.36
C SER A 86 -5.99 -8.20 -3.38
N LEU A 87 -6.76 -9.27 -3.68
CA LEU A 87 -6.73 -10.52 -2.92
C LEU A 87 -5.37 -11.25 -3.03
N ARG A 88 -4.53 -10.87 -4.00
CA ARG A 88 -3.19 -11.44 -4.21
C ARG A 88 -2.10 -10.70 -3.44
N ASN A 89 -2.37 -9.47 -2.98
CA ASN A 89 -1.36 -8.65 -2.30
C ASN A 89 -1.57 -8.78 -0.79
N HIS A 90 -0.47 -8.76 -0.03
CA HIS A 90 -0.51 -8.80 1.43
C HIS A 90 0.39 -7.72 2.01
N MET A 91 0.11 -7.26 3.23
CA MET A 91 1.09 -6.47 3.96
C MET A 91 2.20 -7.44 4.37
N HIS A 92 3.37 -7.37 3.72
CA HIS A 92 4.47 -8.31 3.89
C HIS A 92 5.48 -7.91 4.99
N ASN A 93 5.27 -6.82 5.71
CA ASN A 93 6.18 -6.45 6.80
C ASN A 93 6.18 -7.53 7.90
N LYS A 94 7.35 -7.76 8.51
CA LYS A 94 7.52 -8.54 9.76
C LYS A 94 8.47 -7.78 10.67
N PHE A 95 7.94 -6.79 11.39
CA PHE A 95 8.72 -6.04 12.36
C PHE A 95 7.97 -5.85 13.67
N VAL A 96 8.76 -5.61 14.71
CA VAL A 96 8.31 -5.20 16.04
C VAL A 96 9.15 -4.00 16.47
N VAL A 97 8.52 -3.03 17.12
CA VAL A 97 9.23 -2.03 17.91
C VAL A 97 8.76 -2.12 19.36
N ILE A 98 9.72 -2.25 20.28
CA ILE A 98 9.50 -2.34 21.72
C ILE A 98 10.05 -1.06 22.36
N ASP A 99 9.22 -0.40 23.17
CA ASP A 99 9.54 0.80 23.93
C ASP A 99 10.15 1.94 23.09
N ASN A 100 9.83 1.98 21.78
CA ASN A 100 10.35 2.94 20.81
C ASN A 100 11.89 2.95 20.66
N ILE A 101 12.55 1.83 21.01
CA ILE A 101 14.03 1.79 21.05
C ILE A 101 14.63 0.42 20.71
N HIS A 102 13.89 -0.68 20.89
CA HIS A 102 14.32 -2.01 20.45
C HIS A 102 13.50 -2.46 19.26
N ILE A 103 14.13 -3.16 18.33
CA ILE A 103 13.53 -3.58 17.07
C ILE A 103 13.73 -5.08 16.94
N ILE A 104 12.69 -5.76 16.46
CA ILE A 104 12.79 -7.09 15.90
C ILE A 104 12.38 -6.99 14.44
N ASN A 105 13.18 -7.51 13.52
CA ASN A 105 12.85 -7.52 12.08
C ASN A 105 13.37 -8.82 11.45
N GLY A 106 12.72 -9.32 10.41
CA GLY A 106 13.19 -10.50 9.71
C GLY A 106 12.21 -10.98 8.64
N SER A 107 12.41 -12.22 8.20
CA SER A 107 11.53 -12.89 7.24
C SER A 107 10.41 -13.69 7.93
N PHE A 108 10.58 -14.01 9.22
CA PHE A 108 9.72 -14.92 9.98
C PHE A 108 8.28 -14.40 10.18
N ASN A 109 7.31 -15.10 9.59
CA ASN A 109 5.90 -14.94 9.92
C ASN A 109 5.54 -15.64 11.23
N TRP A 110 4.53 -15.14 11.94
CA TRP A 110 4.15 -15.65 13.26
C TRP A 110 3.12 -16.78 13.12
N SER A 111 3.42 -17.75 12.27
CA SER A 111 2.54 -18.85 11.89
C SER A 111 3.22 -20.21 12.05
N PRO A 112 2.48 -21.30 12.32
CA PRO A 112 3.05 -22.64 12.45
C PRO A 112 3.85 -23.14 11.24
N ASN A 113 3.54 -22.63 10.05
CA ASN A 113 4.25 -23.03 8.83
C ASN A 113 5.65 -22.41 8.77
N ALA A 114 5.80 -21.17 9.22
CA ALA A 114 7.09 -20.47 9.19
C ALA A 114 8.11 -21.10 10.15
N GLU A 115 7.66 -21.77 11.21
CA GLU A 115 8.54 -22.55 12.11
C GLU A 115 9.26 -23.71 11.40
N LYS A 116 8.73 -24.15 10.26
CA LYS A 116 9.30 -25.24 9.44
C LYS A 116 10.02 -24.72 8.20
N SER A 117 10.11 -23.40 8.02
CA SER A 117 10.72 -22.75 6.87
C SER A 117 12.11 -22.20 7.24
N PHE A 118 12.96 -21.98 6.24
CA PHE A 118 14.22 -21.27 6.43
C PHE A 118 13.93 -19.77 6.56
N GLU A 119 13.97 -19.29 7.80
CA GLU A 119 13.60 -17.93 8.18
C GLU A 119 14.69 -17.31 9.06
N ASN A 120 14.68 -15.99 9.20
CA ASN A 120 15.60 -15.30 10.09
C ASN A 120 14.89 -14.24 10.94
N LEU A 121 15.53 -13.89 12.05
CA LEU A 121 15.12 -12.80 12.94
C LEU A 121 16.36 -12.00 13.36
N MET A 122 16.28 -10.68 13.29
CA MET A 122 17.29 -9.75 13.76
C MET A 122 16.72 -8.95 14.92
N VAL A 123 17.43 -8.97 16.05
CA VAL A 123 17.10 -8.18 17.23
C VAL A 123 18.12 -7.05 17.33
N ILE A 124 17.64 -5.81 17.27
CA ILE A 124 18.45 -4.60 17.37
C ILE A 124 18.05 -3.87 18.66
N LYS A 125 19.00 -3.63 19.55
CA LYS A 125 18.77 -2.98 20.84
C LYS A 125 19.35 -1.57 20.87
N ASN A 126 18.67 -0.67 21.58
CA ASN A 126 19.14 0.69 21.85
C ASN A 126 19.24 1.59 20.59
N ASP A 127 18.47 1.30 19.54
CA ASP A 127 18.47 2.08 18.29
C ASP A 127 17.17 2.89 18.15
N LYS A 128 17.14 4.02 18.85
CA LYS A 128 16.00 4.95 18.85
C LYS A 128 15.73 5.56 17.47
N ILE A 129 16.77 5.73 16.63
CA ILE A 129 16.65 6.40 15.33
C ILE A 129 15.93 5.47 14.36
N SER A 130 16.38 4.22 14.25
CA SER A 130 15.72 3.24 13.39
C SER A 130 14.33 2.87 13.92
N ALA A 131 14.17 2.77 15.25
CA ALA A 131 12.87 2.51 15.87
C ALA A 131 11.85 3.61 15.53
N LYS A 132 12.28 4.88 15.52
CA LYS A 132 11.42 5.99 15.08
C LYS A 132 10.98 5.83 13.62
N LYS A 133 11.90 5.53 12.70
CA LYS A 133 11.55 5.34 11.28
C LYS A 133 10.55 4.20 11.08
N ILE A 134 10.73 3.09 11.79
CA ILE A 134 9.81 1.94 11.73
C ILE A 134 8.44 2.30 12.35
N ASN A 135 8.42 3.05 13.45
CA ASN A 135 7.18 3.58 14.01
C ASN A 135 6.46 4.52 13.03
N ASP A 136 7.20 5.36 12.31
CA ASP A 136 6.64 6.27 11.31
C ASP A 136 5.99 5.47 10.16
N GLU A 137 6.66 4.43 9.66
CA GLU A 137 6.08 3.46 8.70
C GLU A 137 4.83 2.78 9.26
N PHE A 138 4.86 2.30 10.50
CA PHE A 138 3.70 1.69 11.16
C PHE A 138 2.51 2.66 11.23
N ASN A 139 2.77 3.92 11.57
CA ASN A 139 1.75 4.96 11.60
C ASN A 139 1.23 5.29 10.21
N GLN A 140 2.08 5.26 9.18
CA GLN A 140 1.66 5.40 7.78
C GLN A 140 0.73 4.27 7.36
N LEU A 141 1.01 3.02 7.72
CA LEU A 141 0.12 1.89 7.44
C LEU A 141 -1.26 2.07 8.08
N LEU A 142 -1.31 2.57 9.33
CA LEU A 142 -2.58 2.92 9.99
C LEU A 142 -3.27 4.12 9.36
N SER A 143 -2.51 5.14 8.94
CA SER A 143 -3.06 6.36 8.37
C SER A 143 -3.56 6.16 6.95
N ILE A 144 -2.88 5.37 6.12
CA ILE A 144 -3.33 5.01 4.77
C ILE A 144 -4.69 4.34 4.86
N GLU A 145 -4.89 3.38 5.77
CA GLU A 145 -6.21 2.79 5.97
C GLU A 145 -7.23 3.86 6.39
N THR A 146 -6.89 4.72 7.36
CA THR A 146 -7.81 5.75 7.86
C THR A 146 -8.15 6.81 6.78
N GLN A 147 -7.18 7.22 5.98
CA GLN A 147 -7.28 8.25 4.96
C GLN A 147 -7.97 7.68 3.72
N THR A 148 -7.57 6.49 3.25
CA THR A 148 -8.29 5.77 2.19
C THR A 148 -9.72 5.50 2.60
N ILE A 149 -10.01 5.09 3.85
CA ILE A 149 -11.38 4.92 4.34
C ILE A 149 -12.11 6.27 4.34
N LYS A 150 -11.49 7.35 4.83
CA LYS A 150 -12.08 8.70 4.83
C LYS A 150 -12.35 9.23 3.41
N ASP A 151 -11.44 9.03 2.47
CA ASP A 151 -11.53 9.47 1.08
C ASP A 151 -12.50 8.60 0.28
N LEU A 152 -12.55 7.29 0.53
CA LEU A 152 -13.60 6.39 0.01
C LEU A 152 -14.99 6.74 0.59
N HIS A 153 -15.06 7.28 1.80
CA HIS A 153 -16.30 7.78 2.39
C HIS A 153 -16.64 9.22 1.99
N LYS A 154 -15.68 10.00 1.52
CA LYS A 154 -15.90 11.30 0.89
C LYS A 154 -16.54 11.01 -0.47
N LYS A 155 -17.88 11.04 -0.53
CA LYS A 155 -18.69 10.75 -1.71
C LYS A 155 -18.26 11.60 -2.92
N ASN A 156 -17.29 11.14 -3.69
CA ASN A 156 -17.03 11.60 -5.05
C ASN A 156 -18.03 10.91 -5.98
N LYS A 157 -19.32 11.18 -5.75
CA LYS A 157 -20.37 10.67 -6.64
C LYS A 157 -20.34 11.43 -7.95
N CYS A 158 -20.61 10.73 -9.04
CA CYS A 158 -20.88 11.36 -10.31
C CYS A 158 -22.00 12.40 -10.16
N LYS A 159 -21.83 13.56 -10.78
CA LYS A 159 -22.81 14.66 -10.76
C LYS A 159 -23.86 14.52 -11.87
N GLU A 160 -23.64 13.59 -12.79
CA GLU A 160 -24.53 13.35 -13.91
C GLU A 160 -25.87 12.78 -13.49
N LYS A 161 -26.92 13.30 -14.11
CA LYS A 161 -28.29 12.95 -13.77
C LYS A 161 -28.56 11.49 -14.08
N GLY A 162 -28.82 10.70 -13.05
CA GLY A 162 -29.13 9.28 -13.17
C GLY A 162 -27.92 8.34 -13.10
N CYS A 163 -26.70 8.88 -13.00
CA CYS A 163 -25.50 8.08 -12.80
C CYS A 163 -25.28 7.75 -11.31
N ASN A 164 -24.98 6.49 -10.99
CA ASN A 164 -24.65 6.07 -9.62
C ASN A 164 -23.13 5.87 -9.42
N GLY A 165 -22.34 6.26 -10.41
CA GLY A 165 -20.90 6.06 -10.46
C GLY A 165 -20.11 6.91 -9.48
N GLN A 166 -18.83 6.59 -9.39
CA GLN A 166 -17.84 7.27 -8.57
C GLN A 166 -16.81 7.96 -9.47
N LEU A 167 -16.37 9.15 -9.06
CA LEU A 167 -15.34 9.93 -9.74
C LEU A 167 -13.96 9.54 -9.19
N PHE A 168 -13.03 9.29 -10.11
CA PHE A 168 -11.64 8.97 -9.86
C PHE A 168 -10.73 9.94 -10.59
N ASN A 169 -9.70 10.45 -9.92
CA ASN A 169 -8.70 11.27 -10.61
C ASN A 169 -7.64 10.39 -11.26
N ILE A 170 -7.41 10.56 -12.55
CA ILE A 170 -6.49 9.79 -13.38
C ILE A 170 -5.50 10.79 -13.98
N LEU A 171 -4.20 10.54 -13.80
CA LEU A 171 -3.17 11.26 -14.55
C LEU A 171 -3.00 10.56 -15.91
N VAL A 172 -3.25 11.27 -17.00
CA VAL A 172 -3.21 10.71 -18.36
C VAL A 172 -2.09 11.39 -19.13
N PHE A 173 -1.04 10.64 -19.46
CA PHE A 173 0.06 11.13 -20.28
C PHE A 173 -0.28 11.09 -21.77
N SER A 174 0.30 12.01 -22.56
CA SER A 174 0.28 11.92 -24.01
C SER A 174 0.95 10.65 -24.52
N GLU A 175 0.60 10.26 -25.75
CA GLU A 175 1.21 9.09 -26.42
C GLU A 175 2.73 9.20 -26.51
N ARG A 176 3.25 10.41 -26.76
CA ARG A 176 4.67 10.66 -27.01
C ARG A 176 5.22 11.71 -26.07
N ALA A 177 6.50 11.53 -25.73
CA ALA A 177 7.30 12.56 -25.08
C ALA A 177 7.62 13.67 -26.09
N SER A 178 7.86 14.88 -25.58
CA SER A 178 8.29 16.03 -26.37
C SER A 178 9.65 15.78 -27.02
N LYS A 179 10.05 16.67 -27.94
CA LYS A 179 11.40 16.71 -28.51
C LYS A 179 12.54 16.81 -27.48
N TYR A 180 12.24 17.16 -26.23
CA TYR A 180 13.19 17.23 -25.12
C TYR A 180 13.10 16.03 -24.17
N PHE A 181 12.38 14.96 -24.55
CA PHE A 181 12.12 13.78 -23.73
C PHE A 181 11.33 14.08 -22.45
N GLU A 182 10.54 15.16 -22.48
CA GLU A 182 9.62 15.49 -21.38
C GLU A 182 8.24 14.90 -21.68
N THR A 183 7.68 14.19 -20.70
CA THR A 183 6.35 13.60 -20.84
C THR A 183 5.34 14.49 -20.14
N TYR A 184 4.35 14.94 -20.91
CA TYR A 184 3.28 15.80 -20.45
C TYR A 184 1.97 15.01 -20.36
N GLY A 185 1.13 15.41 -19.42
CA GLY A 185 -0.17 14.79 -19.21
C GLY A 185 -1.10 15.70 -18.44
N ASP A 186 -2.36 15.27 -18.33
CA ASP A 186 -3.37 15.99 -17.58
C ASP A 186 -3.95 15.13 -16.46
N ILE A 187 -4.37 15.77 -15.38
CA ILE A 187 -5.12 15.10 -14.32
C ILE A 187 -6.60 15.30 -14.59
N MET A 188 -7.30 14.21 -14.86
CA MET A 188 -8.72 14.16 -15.17
C MET A 188 -9.50 13.53 -14.01
N SER A 189 -10.68 14.03 -13.68
CA SER A 189 -11.63 13.35 -12.80
C SER A 189 -12.68 12.64 -13.64
N VAL A 190 -12.66 11.31 -13.65
CA VAL A 190 -13.43 10.44 -14.56
C VAL A 190 -14.44 9.61 -13.77
N CYS A 191 -15.68 9.54 -14.24
CA CYS A 191 -16.69 8.65 -13.69
C CYS A 191 -16.47 7.21 -14.15
N ASN A 192 -16.53 6.24 -13.24
CA ASN A 192 -16.37 4.84 -13.62
C ASN A 192 -17.62 4.15 -14.21
N GLU A 193 -18.75 4.85 -14.30
CA GLU A 193 -20.00 4.27 -14.81
C GLU A 193 -20.44 4.93 -16.12
N CYS A 194 -20.50 6.27 -16.17
CA CYS A 194 -20.87 7.00 -17.38
C CYS A 194 -19.68 7.56 -18.15
N ILE A 195 -18.44 7.37 -17.68
CA ILE A 195 -17.18 7.80 -18.33
C ILE A 195 -17.00 9.33 -18.47
N GLU A 196 -18.04 10.11 -18.16
CA GLU A 196 -17.97 11.58 -18.09
C GLU A 196 -16.81 12.05 -17.21
N TYR A 197 -16.10 13.07 -17.69
CA TYR A 197 -14.84 13.52 -17.11
C TYR A 197 -14.72 15.04 -17.04
N ASN A 198 -13.83 15.52 -16.17
CA ASN A 198 -13.49 16.93 -16.04
C ASN A 198 -11.98 17.09 -15.83
N LEU A 199 -11.38 18.07 -16.49
CA LEU A 199 -10.00 18.48 -16.26
C LEU A 199 -9.83 19.06 -14.85
N ILE A 200 -8.81 18.60 -14.11
CA ILE A 200 -8.43 19.10 -12.78
C ILE A 200 -7.15 19.93 -12.86
N VAL A 201 -6.13 19.40 -13.55
CA VAL A 201 -4.84 20.08 -13.78
C VAL A 201 -4.38 19.76 -15.19
N ASP A 202 -3.99 20.79 -15.94
CA ASP A 202 -3.40 20.65 -17.28
C ASP A 202 -1.87 20.73 -17.24
N CYS A 203 -1.24 20.15 -18.27
CA CYS A 203 0.18 20.31 -18.57
C CYS A 203 1.12 19.89 -17.43
N VAL A 204 0.82 18.76 -16.79
CA VAL A 204 1.68 18.14 -15.78
C VAL A 204 2.86 17.46 -16.47
N SER A 205 4.08 17.92 -16.16
CA SER A 205 5.31 17.26 -16.60
C SER A 205 5.86 16.37 -15.50
N ASN A 206 6.02 15.08 -15.77
CA ASN A 206 6.64 14.15 -14.81
C ASN A 206 7.35 12.99 -15.51
N THR A 207 8.51 13.28 -16.08
CA THR A 207 9.36 12.30 -16.78
C THR A 207 9.83 11.18 -15.86
N GLN A 208 10.07 11.45 -14.58
CA GLN A 208 10.50 10.43 -13.63
C GLN A 208 9.41 9.36 -13.43
N LEU A 209 8.15 9.77 -13.31
CA LEU A 209 7.02 8.87 -13.20
C LEU A 209 6.85 8.01 -14.46
N GLU A 210 7.01 8.61 -15.63
CA GLU A 210 7.01 7.89 -16.92
C GLU A 210 8.10 6.81 -16.99
N MET A 211 9.34 7.13 -16.56
CA MET A 211 10.41 6.13 -16.51
C MET A 211 10.05 4.96 -15.60
N LEU A 212 9.52 5.24 -14.40
CA LEU A 212 9.11 4.20 -13.45
C LEU A 212 7.97 3.33 -13.97
N LEU A 213 7.03 3.89 -14.74
CA LEU A 213 5.95 3.11 -15.36
C LEU A 213 6.47 2.11 -16.40
N ASN A 214 7.46 2.51 -17.20
CA ASN A 214 8.08 1.64 -18.18
C ASN A 214 8.87 0.49 -17.50
N GLU A 215 9.58 0.79 -16.40
CA GLU A 215 10.24 -0.22 -15.58
C GLU A 215 9.25 -1.16 -14.88
N LEU A 216 8.16 -0.62 -14.32
CA LEU A 216 7.09 -1.41 -13.70
C LEU A 216 6.47 -2.40 -14.69
N GLY A 217 6.21 -1.95 -15.93
CA GLY A 217 5.70 -2.82 -17.00
C GLY A 217 6.69 -3.91 -17.46
N SER A 218 7.97 -3.74 -17.13
CA SER A 218 9.06 -4.68 -17.47
C SER A 218 9.52 -5.53 -16.28
N ALA A 219 8.93 -5.33 -15.10
CA ALA A 219 9.30 -6.03 -13.88
C ALA A 219 9.19 -7.56 -14.06
N THR A 220 10.24 -8.28 -13.66
CA THR A 220 10.36 -9.72 -13.90
C THR A 220 9.92 -10.58 -12.72
N ASP A 221 9.86 -9.99 -11.53
CA ASP A 221 9.38 -10.62 -10.30
C ASP A 221 8.57 -9.66 -9.42
N ASP A 222 7.92 -10.24 -8.40
CA ASP A 222 7.05 -9.50 -7.48
C ASP A 222 7.83 -8.46 -6.66
N TYR A 223 9.12 -8.68 -6.38
CA TYR A 223 9.94 -7.75 -5.61
C TYR A 223 10.27 -6.49 -6.42
N GLU A 224 10.66 -6.65 -7.68
CA GLU A 224 10.88 -5.53 -8.60
C GLU A 224 9.59 -4.72 -8.78
N TYR A 225 8.46 -5.40 -8.99
CA TYR A 225 7.16 -4.74 -9.12
C TYR A 225 6.80 -3.94 -7.86
N GLU A 226 6.92 -4.53 -6.67
CA GLU A 226 6.64 -3.86 -5.39
C GLU A 226 7.57 -2.67 -5.16
N MET A 227 8.84 -2.78 -5.55
CA MET A 227 9.81 -1.68 -5.46
C MET A 227 9.40 -0.49 -6.35
N PHE A 228 9.05 -0.74 -7.61
CA PHE A 228 8.63 0.33 -8.53
C PHE A 228 7.26 0.91 -8.15
N ASP A 229 6.29 0.09 -7.73
CA ASP A 229 5.00 0.53 -7.20
C ASP A 229 5.17 1.48 -6.00
N LYS A 230 6.13 1.17 -5.12
CA LYS A 230 6.48 2.03 -4.00
C LYS A 230 7.04 3.38 -4.45
N TYR A 231 8.01 3.39 -5.38
CA TYR A 231 8.58 4.65 -5.89
C TYR A 231 7.55 5.51 -6.62
N ILE A 232 6.66 4.89 -7.40
CA ILE A 232 5.52 5.56 -8.02
C ILE A 232 4.64 6.18 -6.94
N SER A 233 4.26 5.41 -5.92
CA SER A 233 3.43 5.88 -4.82
C SER A 233 4.06 7.06 -4.06
N GLU A 234 5.38 7.05 -3.85
CA GLU A 234 6.12 8.14 -3.20
C GLU A 234 6.09 9.42 -4.03
N LEU A 235 6.31 9.35 -5.34
CA LEU A 235 6.21 10.51 -6.23
C LEU A 235 4.78 11.07 -6.28
N LEU A 236 3.78 10.20 -6.21
CA LEU A 236 2.39 10.63 -6.22
C LEU A 236 1.96 11.40 -4.95
N LEU A 237 2.73 11.32 -3.86
CA LEU A 237 2.49 12.12 -2.65
C LEU A 237 2.60 13.63 -2.92
N GLU A 238 3.39 14.04 -3.91
CA GLU A 238 3.54 15.46 -4.28
C GLU A 238 2.21 16.06 -4.75
N TYR A 239 1.38 15.29 -5.46
CA TYR A 239 0.03 15.73 -5.87
C TYR A 239 -0.94 15.76 -4.69
N GLN A 240 -0.81 14.81 -3.74
CA GLN A 240 -1.63 14.80 -2.53
C GLN A 240 -1.40 16.03 -1.65
N ASN A 241 -0.17 16.54 -1.61
CA ASN A 241 0.14 17.80 -0.91
C ASN A 241 -0.58 19.02 -1.53
N ASN A 242 -1.05 18.90 -2.78
CA ASN A 242 -1.87 19.88 -3.46
C ASN A 242 -3.37 19.50 -3.47
N ASP A 243 -3.83 18.67 -2.53
CA ASP A 243 -5.20 18.18 -2.40
C ASP A 243 -5.73 17.36 -3.60
N VAL A 244 -4.84 16.84 -4.46
CA VAL A 244 -5.20 15.98 -5.60
C VAL A 244 -4.73 14.55 -5.40
N LEU A 245 -5.65 13.65 -5.05
CA LEU A 245 -5.38 12.21 -4.96
C LEU A 245 -5.43 11.56 -6.34
N ILE A 246 -4.29 11.04 -6.82
CA ILE A 246 -4.21 10.24 -8.05
C ILE A 246 -4.62 8.79 -7.77
N HIS A 247 -5.61 8.32 -8.52
CA HIS A 247 -6.19 6.98 -8.41
C HIS A 247 -5.68 6.02 -9.48
N ALA A 248 -5.27 6.54 -10.64
CA ALA A 248 -4.66 5.76 -11.70
C ALA A 248 -3.76 6.65 -12.56
N ILE A 249 -2.86 6.02 -13.30
CA ILE A 249 -2.06 6.67 -14.34
C ILE A 249 -2.31 5.93 -15.64
N GLY A 250 -2.63 6.66 -16.70
CA GLY A 250 -2.83 6.14 -18.04
C GLY A 250 -2.00 6.86 -19.09
N ARG A 251 -2.02 6.32 -20.30
CA ARG A 251 -1.40 6.92 -21.48
C ARG A 251 -2.35 6.84 -22.67
N VAL A 252 -2.45 7.94 -23.41
CA VAL A 252 -3.13 7.96 -24.70
C VAL A 252 -2.37 7.06 -25.68
N ASN A 253 -3.10 6.27 -26.45
CA ASN A 253 -2.56 5.42 -27.47
C ASN A 253 -3.42 5.52 -28.74
N THR A 254 -2.77 5.78 -29.87
CA THR A 254 -3.43 5.92 -31.18
C THR A 254 -3.23 4.64 -31.98
N ILE A 255 -4.33 4.07 -32.46
CA ILE A 255 -4.35 2.87 -33.29
C ILE A 255 -4.83 3.27 -34.69
N LEU A 256 -4.09 2.82 -35.71
CA LEU A 256 -4.50 2.89 -37.10
C LEU A 256 -5.21 1.60 -37.49
N ASP A 257 -6.48 1.65 -37.87
CA ASP A 257 -7.07 0.56 -38.63
C ASP A 257 -6.63 0.70 -40.09
N GLY A 258 -6.46 -0.41 -40.81
CA GLY A 258 -5.95 -0.48 -42.18
C GLY A 258 -6.85 0.17 -43.25
N ARG A 259 -7.74 1.08 -42.85
CA ARG A 259 -8.70 1.85 -43.66
C ARG A 259 -8.60 3.38 -43.44
N ASP A 260 -7.48 3.86 -42.89
CA ASP A 260 -7.23 5.28 -42.58
C ASP A 260 -8.12 5.88 -41.48
N ASP A 261 -8.77 5.04 -40.67
CA ASP A 261 -9.49 5.49 -39.47
C ASP A 261 -8.54 5.43 -38.25
N GLU A 262 -8.32 6.58 -37.60
CA GLU A 262 -7.55 6.70 -36.35
C GLU A 262 -8.48 6.61 -35.14
N TRP A 263 -8.20 5.67 -34.24
CA TRP A 263 -8.95 5.48 -33.01
C TRP A 263 -7.99 5.65 -31.83
N THR A 264 -8.38 6.48 -30.87
CA THR A 264 -7.56 6.78 -29.68
C THR A 264 -8.20 6.16 -28.46
N ASN A 265 -7.40 5.46 -27.66
CA ASN A 265 -7.80 4.95 -26.35
C ASN A 265 -6.85 5.45 -25.26
N THR A 266 -7.25 5.31 -24.01
CA THR A 266 -6.36 5.53 -22.86
C THR A 266 -6.10 4.19 -22.17
N ILE A 267 -4.85 3.73 -22.22
CA ILE A 267 -4.41 2.51 -21.55
C ILE A 267 -4.00 2.87 -20.12
N VAL A 268 -4.56 2.19 -19.12
CA VAL A 268 -4.20 2.40 -17.72
C VAL A 268 -2.96 1.58 -17.38
N LEU A 269 -1.86 2.27 -17.10
CA LEU A 269 -0.54 1.69 -16.84
C LEU A 269 -0.34 1.37 -15.35
N TRP A 270 -0.97 2.15 -14.48
CA TRP A 270 -0.88 1.96 -13.04
C TRP A 270 -2.20 2.32 -12.37
N LYS A 271 -2.53 1.60 -11.30
CA LYS A 271 -3.70 1.88 -10.46
C LYS A 271 -3.26 1.97 -9.03
N ASN A 272 -3.75 2.98 -8.34
CA ASN A 272 -3.64 3.02 -6.90
C ASN A 272 -4.27 1.74 -6.37
N LYS A 273 -3.54 1.02 -5.50
CA LYS A 273 -4.01 -0.25 -4.97
C LYS A 273 -5.48 -0.17 -4.56
N PHE A 274 -5.93 0.91 -3.89
CA PHE A 274 -7.26 1.02 -3.31
C PHE A 274 -8.45 1.17 -4.28
N VAL A 275 -8.22 1.36 -5.58
CA VAL A 275 -9.32 1.43 -6.56
C VAL A 275 -9.79 0.07 -7.08
N GLY A 276 -8.94 -0.96 -7.07
CA GLY A 276 -9.29 -2.29 -7.58
C GLY A 276 -9.87 -2.23 -9.00
N ASP A 277 -10.94 -2.99 -9.25
CA ASP A 277 -11.62 -3.06 -10.56
C ASP A 277 -12.57 -1.88 -10.83
N LYS A 278 -12.61 -0.88 -9.95
CA LYS A 278 -13.50 0.28 -10.15
C LYS A 278 -13.04 1.19 -11.28
N ILE A 279 -11.78 1.09 -11.72
CA ILE A 279 -11.26 1.77 -12.91
C ILE A 279 -10.94 0.68 -13.92
N PRO A 280 -11.38 0.78 -15.20
CA PRO A 280 -11.07 -0.21 -16.23
C PRO A 280 -9.57 -0.22 -16.56
N ASN A 281 -9.08 -1.25 -17.24
CA ASN A 281 -7.67 -1.27 -17.72
C ASN A 281 -7.47 -0.40 -18.95
N GLU A 282 -8.56 -0.07 -19.64
CA GLU A 282 -8.57 0.72 -20.85
C GLU A 282 -9.87 1.54 -20.88
N PHE A 283 -9.77 2.78 -21.33
CA PHE A 283 -10.92 3.58 -21.73
C PHE A 283 -10.96 3.60 -23.25
N GLU A 284 -11.85 2.76 -23.81
CA GLU A 284 -12.03 2.62 -25.25
C GLU A 284 -12.55 3.94 -25.86
N ASN A 285 -11.96 4.34 -26.99
CA ASN A 285 -12.34 5.56 -27.74
C ASN A 285 -12.24 6.86 -26.95
N GLU A 286 -11.48 6.89 -25.87
CA GLU A 286 -11.35 8.06 -25.00
C GLU A 286 -9.88 8.41 -24.75
N ALA A 287 -9.46 9.56 -25.27
CA ALA A 287 -8.17 10.19 -24.96
C ALA A 287 -8.30 11.30 -23.89
N PHE A 288 -9.52 11.56 -23.40
CA PHE A 288 -9.82 12.63 -22.45
C PHE A 288 -9.38 14.04 -22.89
N GLY A 289 -9.25 14.26 -24.20
CA GLY A 289 -8.74 15.52 -24.75
C GLY A 289 -7.24 15.74 -24.56
N VAL A 290 -6.48 14.75 -24.08
CA VAL A 290 -5.04 14.85 -23.84
C VAL A 290 -4.28 14.70 -25.15
N TYR A 291 -3.89 15.83 -25.74
CA TYR A 291 -3.07 15.87 -26.94
C TYR A 291 -2.02 16.98 -26.80
N TYR A 292 -0.76 16.58 -26.86
CA TYR A 292 0.36 17.51 -26.86
C TYR A 292 1.10 17.39 -28.19
N ASP A 293 1.09 18.47 -28.97
CA ASP A 293 1.81 18.54 -30.24
C ASP A 293 3.32 18.38 -30.01
N ASN A 294 3.95 17.57 -30.88
CA ASN A 294 5.40 17.35 -30.90
C ASN A 294 6.16 18.56 -31.48
#